data_AF-A0A511T486-F1
#
_entry.id   AF-A0A511T486-F1
#
_cell.length_a   1.000
_cell.length_b   1.000
_cell.length_c   1.000
_cell.angle_alpha   90.00
_cell.angle_beta   90.00
_cell.angle_gamma   90.00
#
_symmetry.space_group_name_H-M   'P 1'
#
loop_
_entity.id
_entity.type
_entity.pdbx_description
1 polymer ?
#
loop_
_entity_poly.entity_id
_entity_poly.type
_entity_poly.pdbx_seq_one_letter_code
_entity_poly.pdbx_strand_id
1 'polypeptide(L)'
;MSMQALKSVAREEAETSEESPRQVRLAPAPAAALPPMSLGRLVAREGAGWRVRIGAAEHLLQVDPAVDPALLEEALASGARVIVDASDETPLIAGLLATQRALHLDRQGAVNARVRSFSVTADEKALLRVPGAFLQVTATEVELYADRVITRAREVAKVLATLIKLN
;
A
#
# COMPACT_ATOMS: atom_id res chain seq x y z
N MET A 1 69.80 24.21 -79.62
CA MET A 1 69.00 22.99 -79.39
C MET A 1 68.19 23.23 -78.12
N SER A 2 67.01 23.85 -78.15
CA SER A 2 65.69 23.40 -78.64
C SER A 2 65.12 22.19 -77.87
N MET A 3 63.92 22.41 -77.29
CA MET A 3 62.92 21.46 -76.77
C MET A 3 63.29 20.73 -75.45
N GLN A 4 62.44 20.55 -74.42
CA GLN A 4 60.98 20.34 -74.25
C GLN A 4 60.63 20.64 -72.75
N ALA A 5 59.61 21.42 -72.39
CA ALA A 5 58.17 21.10 -72.26
C ALA A 5 57.72 20.50 -70.90
N LEU A 6 57.05 21.37 -70.10
CA LEU A 6 55.79 21.21 -69.33
C LEU A 6 55.39 19.82 -68.75
N LYS A 7 55.07 19.79 -67.45
CA LYS A 7 53.78 19.26 -66.96
C LYS A 7 53.42 19.67 -65.52
N SER A 8 52.24 20.26 -65.41
CA SER A 8 51.42 20.60 -64.24
C SER A 8 50.60 19.42 -63.72
N VAL A 9 50.38 19.31 -62.41
CA VAL A 9 49.23 18.63 -61.73
C VAL A 9 49.06 19.31 -60.35
N ALA A 10 48.06 20.18 -60.12
CA ALA A 10 46.69 19.93 -59.59
C ALA A 10 46.70 19.16 -58.24
N ARG A 11 46.39 19.79 -57.10
CA ARG A 11 45.06 20.05 -56.49
C ARG A 11 44.36 18.77 -55.96
N GLU A 12 44.38 18.60 -54.64
CA GLU A 12 43.48 17.79 -53.78
C GLU A 12 43.37 18.61 -52.46
N GLU A 13 42.28 19.31 -52.11
CA GLU A 13 40.97 18.81 -51.62
C GLU A 13 41.15 17.83 -50.44
N ALA A 14 41.12 18.32 -49.20
CA ALA A 14 39.92 18.50 -48.37
C ALA A 14 39.36 17.16 -47.86
N GLU A 15 39.81 16.72 -46.68
CA GLU A 15 39.09 15.75 -45.87
C GLU A 15 39.04 16.20 -44.41
N THR A 16 37.98 16.93 -44.11
CA THR A 16 37.44 17.17 -42.78
C THR A 16 36.99 15.83 -42.22
N SER A 17 37.76 15.25 -41.30
CA SER A 17 37.31 14.09 -40.53
C SER A 17 36.32 14.55 -39.46
N GLU A 18 35.03 14.56 -39.80
CA GLU A 18 33.93 14.56 -38.84
C GLU A 18 33.91 13.21 -38.11
N GLU A 19 34.52 13.15 -36.93
CA GLU A 19 34.42 12.02 -36.02
C GLU A 19 32.99 11.93 -35.46
N SER A 20 32.18 11.10 -36.11
CA SER A 20 30.85 10.70 -35.62
C SER A 20 30.94 10.15 -34.19
N PRO A 21 30.15 10.66 -33.23
CA PRO A 21 30.17 10.14 -31.86
C PRO A 21 29.68 8.70 -31.86
N ARG A 22 30.58 7.77 -31.52
CA ARG A 22 30.26 6.37 -31.24
C ARG A 22 29.17 6.33 -30.15
N GLN A 23 27.93 6.13 -30.57
CA GLN A 23 26.84 5.77 -29.68
C GLN A 23 27.17 4.40 -29.07
N VAL A 24 27.76 4.43 -27.87
CA VAL A 24 27.86 3.27 -27.00
C VAL A 24 26.44 2.92 -26.59
N ARG A 25 25.79 2.03 -27.35
CA ARG A 25 24.57 1.36 -26.89
C ARG A 25 24.96 0.52 -25.68
N LEU A 26 24.75 1.08 -24.48
CA LEU A 26 24.77 0.32 -23.24
C LEU A 26 23.79 -0.85 -23.41
N ALA A 27 24.31 -2.07 -23.36
CA ALA A 27 23.48 -3.26 -23.32
C ALA A 27 22.51 -3.13 -22.13
N PRO A 28 21.23 -3.48 -22.30
CA PRO A 28 20.28 -3.47 -21.18
C PRO A 28 20.83 -4.36 -20.07
N ALA A 29 20.94 -3.81 -18.85
CA ALA A 29 21.35 -4.57 -17.69
C ALA A 29 20.42 -5.78 -17.55
N PRO A 30 20.94 -7.00 -17.29
CA PRO A 30 20.10 -8.16 -17.09
C PRO A 30 19.12 -7.86 -15.96
N ALA A 31 17.82 -8.04 -16.23
CA ALA A 31 16.79 -7.91 -15.20
C ALA A 31 17.15 -8.89 -14.08
N ALA A 32 17.59 -8.37 -12.94
CA ALA A 32 17.95 -9.20 -11.80
C ALA A 32 16.70 -9.98 -11.40
N ALA A 33 16.79 -11.31 -11.41
CA ALA A 33 15.71 -12.17 -10.95
C ALA A 33 15.38 -11.79 -9.50
N LEU A 34 14.08 -11.59 -9.22
CA LEU A 34 13.64 -11.28 -7.87
C LEU A 34 13.97 -12.48 -6.95
N PRO A 35 14.50 -12.24 -5.75
CA PRO A 35 14.54 -13.28 -4.71
C PRO A 35 13.13 -13.86 -4.48
N PRO A 36 13.01 -15.15 -4.10
CA PRO A 36 11.72 -15.83 -3.95
C PRO A 36 10.72 -15.07 -3.09
N MET A 37 11.21 -14.37 -2.06
CA MET A 37 10.42 -13.38 -1.34
C MET A 37 11.13 -12.04 -1.31
N SER A 38 10.40 -11.00 -1.67
CA SER A 38 10.91 -9.64 -1.75
C SER A 38 9.99 -8.66 -1.02
N LEU A 39 10.57 -7.55 -0.53
CA LEU A 39 9.79 -6.45 0.04
C LEU A 39 9.66 -5.33 -0.98
N GLY A 40 8.43 -4.85 -1.16
CA GLY A 40 8.10 -3.75 -2.06
C GLY A 40 7.37 -2.61 -1.38
N ARG A 41 7.10 -1.55 -2.14
CA ARG A 41 6.14 -0.49 -1.79
C ARG A 41 5.17 -0.28 -2.94
N LEU A 42 3.90 -0.10 -2.63
CA LEU A 42 2.91 0.27 -3.65
C LEU A 42 3.16 1.70 -4.12
N VAL A 43 3.06 1.91 -5.44
CA VAL A 43 3.25 3.21 -6.10
C VAL A 43 1.93 3.71 -6.65
N ALA A 44 1.17 2.83 -7.31
CA ALA A 44 -0.13 3.14 -7.89
C ALA A 44 -0.93 1.87 -8.17
N ARG A 45 -2.23 2.02 -8.32
CA ARG A 45 -3.12 0.97 -8.85
C ARG A 45 -3.24 1.12 -10.37
N GLU A 46 -3.12 0.03 -11.10
CA GLU A 46 -3.16 0.02 -12.58
C GLU A 46 -4.04 -1.11 -13.10
N GLY A 47 -5.26 -0.77 -13.49
CA GLY A 47 -6.27 -1.74 -13.93
C GLY A 47 -6.61 -2.73 -12.82
N ALA A 48 -6.39 -4.02 -13.10
CA ALA A 48 -6.57 -5.10 -12.13
C ALA A 48 -5.33 -5.35 -11.23
N GLY A 49 -4.18 -4.78 -11.58
CA GLY A 49 -2.92 -4.97 -10.87
C GLY A 49 -2.46 -3.74 -10.09
N TRP A 50 -1.29 -3.87 -9.50
CA TRP A 50 -0.65 -2.84 -8.69
C TRP A 50 0.79 -2.63 -9.13
N ARG A 51 1.18 -1.37 -9.25
CA ARG A 51 2.56 -0.99 -9.47
C ARG A 51 3.31 -1.02 -8.14
N VAL A 52 4.30 -1.90 -8.05
CA VAL A 52 5.12 -2.12 -6.86
C VAL A 52 6.56 -1.77 -7.15
N ARG A 53 7.16 -0.93 -6.31
CA ARG A 53 8.60 -0.68 -6.34
C ARG A 53 9.33 -1.67 -5.46
N ILE A 54 10.25 -2.45 -6.05
CA ILE A 54 11.13 -3.39 -5.36
C ILE A 54 12.57 -2.94 -5.64
N GLY A 55 13.27 -2.49 -4.59
CA GLY A 55 14.56 -1.81 -4.78
C GLY A 55 14.42 -0.56 -5.64
N ALA A 56 15.12 -0.52 -6.78
CA ALA A 56 15.08 0.59 -7.74
C ALA A 56 14.13 0.34 -8.93
N ALA A 57 13.58 -0.86 -9.05
CA ALA A 57 12.72 -1.27 -10.16
C ALA A 57 11.23 -1.18 -9.79
N GLU A 58 10.39 -0.91 -10.79
CA GLU A 58 8.93 -0.94 -10.66
C GLU A 58 8.37 -2.10 -11.47
N HIS A 59 7.44 -2.83 -10.87
CA HIS A 59 6.81 -4.01 -11.44
C HIS A 59 5.29 -3.87 -11.37
N LEU A 60 4.59 -4.29 -12.41
CA LEU A 60 3.15 -4.42 -12.38
C LEU A 60 2.80 -5.84 -11.94
N LEU A 61 2.26 -5.97 -10.73
CA LEU A 61 2.00 -7.26 -10.09
C LEU A 61 0.49 -7.49 -9.87
N GLN A 62 0.09 -8.75 -9.96
CA GLN A 62 -1.24 -9.18 -9.52
C GLN A 62 -1.25 -9.46 -8.02
N VAL A 63 -2.44 -9.54 -7.46
CA VAL A 63 -2.66 -9.77 -6.03
C VAL A 63 -3.05 -11.23 -5.83
N ASP A 64 -2.48 -11.87 -4.82
CA ASP A 64 -2.92 -13.20 -4.42
C ASP A 64 -4.40 -13.16 -3.99
N PRO A 65 -5.26 -14.09 -4.45
CA PRO A 65 -6.68 -14.10 -4.11
C PRO A 65 -7.00 -14.16 -2.60
N ALA A 66 -6.06 -14.61 -1.77
CA ALA A 66 -6.20 -14.65 -0.31
C ALA A 66 -5.96 -13.28 0.35
N VAL A 67 -5.45 -12.28 -0.38
CA VAL A 67 -5.19 -10.93 0.13
C VAL A 67 -6.42 -10.05 -0.07
N ASP A 68 -6.92 -9.47 1.02
CA ASP A 68 -7.97 -8.46 0.96
C ASP A 68 -7.49 -7.21 0.20
N PRO A 69 -8.16 -6.81 -0.91
CA PRO A 69 -7.80 -5.62 -1.67
C PRO A 69 -7.79 -4.32 -0.85
N ALA A 70 -8.61 -4.22 0.21
CA ALA A 70 -8.65 -3.05 1.07
C ALA A 70 -7.30 -2.79 1.76
N LEU A 71 -6.56 -3.85 2.10
CA LEU A 71 -5.24 -3.73 2.69
C LEU A 71 -4.25 -3.06 1.74
N LEU A 72 -4.35 -3.29 0.43
CA LEU A 72 -3.43 -2.67 -0.54
C LEU A 72 -3.69 -1.16 -0.70
N GLU A 73 -4.95 -0.75 -0.65
CA GLU A 73 -5.31 0.67 -0.61
C GLU A 73 -4.73 1.35 0.65
N GLU A 74 -4.82 0.67 1.80
CA GLU A 74 -4.20 1.15 3.05
C GLU A 74 -2.66 1.20 2.97
N ALA A 75 -2.02 0.20 2.36
CA ALA A 75 -0.57 0.20 2.16
C ALA A 75 -0.12 1.32 1.22
N LEU A 76 -0.88 1.62 0.17
CA LEU A 76 -0.60 2.74 -0.73
C LEU A 76 -0.69 4.08 0.03
N ALA A 77 -1.74 4.26 0.82
CA ALA A 77 -1.96 5.49 1.58
C ALA A 77 -0.92 5.70 2.70
N SER A 78 -0.53 4.63 3.40
CA SER A 78 0.42 4.68 4.51
C SER A 78 1.89 4.57 4.10
N GLY A 79 2.16 4.13 2.87
CA GLY A 79 3.51 3.78 2.41
C GLY A 79 4.06 2.51 3.05
N ALA A 80 3.18 1.66 3.60
CA ALA A 80 3.57 0.38 4.17
C ALA A 80 4.23 -0.53 3.13
N ARG A 81 5.07 -1.45 3.62
CA ARG A 81 5.74 -2.42 2.75
C ARG A 81 4.80 -3.58 2.44
N VAL A 82 4.86 -4.06 1.21
CA VAL A 82 4.19 -5.29 0.77
C VAL A 82 5.20 -6.42 0.66
N ILE A 83 4.73 -7.65 0.82
CA ILE A 83 5.48 -8.88 0.57
C ILE A 83 5.12 -9.34 -0.83
N VAL A 84 6.15 -9.57 -1.65
CA VAL A 84 6.03 -10.10 -3.00
C VAL A 84 6.59 -11.50 -2.99
N ASP A 85 5.76 -12.45 -3.42
CA ASP A 85 6.17 -13.82 -3.69
C ASP A 85 6.53 -13.94 -5.17
N ALA A 86 7.74 -14.41 -5.43
CA ALA A 86 8.31 -14.65 -6.74
C ALA A 86 8.83 -16.10 -6.85
N SER A 87 8.31 -17.03 -6.03
CA SER A 87 8.62 -18.45 -6.13
C SER A 87 8.11 -19.09 -7.43
N ASP A 88 7.01 -18.55 -7.95
CA ASP A 88 6.34 -19.01 -9.16
C ASP A 88 6.72 -18.15 -10.38
N GLU A 89 6.37 -18.61 -11.59
CA GLU A 89 6.69 -17.92 -12.85
C GLU A 89 6.08 -16.51 -12.94
N THR A 90 4.97 -16.28 -12.23
CA THR A 90 4.29 -14.98 -12.16
C THR A 90 4.36 -14.44 -10.72
N PRO A 91 5.18 -13.41 -10.45
CA PRO A 91 5.25 -12.82 -9.12
C PRO A 91 3.93 -12.16 -8.70
N LEU A 92 3.56 -12.34 -7.44
CA LEU A 92 2.29 -11.89 -6.86
C LEU A 92 2.52 -11.12 -5.56
N ILE A 93 1.59 -10.23 -5.23
CA ILE A 93 1.55 -9.60 -3.91
C ILE A 93 0.87 -10.58 -2.95
N ALA A 94 1.65 -11.17 -2.05
CA ALA A 94 1.21 -12.18 -1.09
C ALA A 94 0.69 -11.58 0.23
N GLY A 95 0.92 -10.29 0.47
CA GLY A 95 0.36 -9.60 1.63
C GLY A 95 1.11 -8.32 2.00
N LEU A 96 0.85 -7.83 3.22
CA LEU A 96 1.47 -6.64 3.77
C LEU A 96 2.43 -6.99 4.91
N LEU A 97 3.53 -6.26 5.01
CA LEU A 97 4.40 -6.29 6.17
C LEU A 97 3.85 -5.31 7.23
N ALA A 98 3.00 -5.82 8.11
CA ALA A 98 2.52 -5.07 9.26
C ALA A 98 3.59 -5.04 10.37
N THR A 99 4.23 -3.89 10.56
CA THR A 99 5.20 -3.67 11.66
C THR A 99 4.60 -2.93 12.86
N GLN A 100 3.35 -2.49 12.75
CA GLN A 100 2.61 -1.78 13.79
C GLN A 100 1.29 -2.50 14.07
N ARG A 101 0.78 -2.38 15.30
CA ARG A 101 -0.52 -2.91 15.69
C ARG A 101 -1.63 -2.09 15.01
N ALA A 102 -2.71 -2.75 14.59
CA ALA A 102 -3.89 -2.09 14.01
C ALA A 102 -4.50 -1.00 14.92
N LEU A 103 -4.31 -1.14 16.25
CA LEU A 103 -4.58 -0.11 17.24
C LEU A 103 -3.26 0.29 17.92
N HIS A 104 -2.90 1.56 17.79
CA HIS A 104 -1.69 2.09 18.41
C HIS A 104 -1.85 2.13 19.93
N LEU A 105 -1.07 1.31 20.63
CA LEU A 105 -0.94 1.34 22.09
C LEU A 105 0.21 2.28 22.47
N ASP A 106 0.00 3.15 23.44
CA ASP A 106 1.11 3.92 24.03
C ASP A 106 1.98 3.05 24.96
N ARG A 107 3.00 3.66 25.57
CA ARG A 107 3.93 2.96 26.48
C ARG A 107 3.27 2.47 27.77
N GLN A 108 2.08 2.96 28.07
CA GLN A 108 1.26 2.59 29.23
C GLN A 108 0.18 1.57 28.85
N GLY A 109 0.11 1.16 27.59
CA GLY A 109 -0.89 0.22 27.08
C GLY A 109 -2.26 0.85 26.82
N ALA A 110 -2.36 2.17 26.73
CA ALA A 110 -3.61 2.84 26.38
C ALA A 110 -3.80 2.94 24.86
N VAL A 111 -5.05 2.75 24.41
CA VAL A 111 -5.48 3.03 23.04
C VAL A 111 -6.19 4.37 23.02
N ASN A 112 -5.62 5.36 22.35
CA ASN A 112 -6.24 6.67 22.15
C ASN A 112 -6.59 6.84 20.66
N ALA A 113 -7.88 6.84 20.34
CA ALA A 113 -8.36 7.05 18.99
C ALA A 113 -9.21 8.33 18.92
N ARG A 114 -8.86 9.24 17.99
CA ARG A 114 -9.70 10.39 17.63
C ARG A 114 -10.18 10.21 16.20
N VAL A 115 -11.45 9.87 16.07
CA VAL A 115 -12.08 9.58 14.77
C VAL A 115 -13.31 10.45 14.56
N ARG A 116 -13.64 10.73 13.30
CA ARG A 116 -14.88 11.43 12.95
C ARG A 116 -16.12 10.55 13.18
N SER A 117 -15.99 9.24 12.97
CA SER A 117 -17.02 8.24 13.19
C SER A 117 -16.37 6.94 13.71
N PHE A 118 -17.04 6.25 14.62
CA PHE A 118 -16.65 4.94 15.13
C PHE A 118 -17.85 4.01 15.04
N SER A 119 -17.71 2.90 14.31
CA SER A 119 -18.74 1.89 14.15
C SER A 119 -18.15 0.54 14.52
N VAL A 120 -18.89 -0.24 15.32
CA VAL A 120 -18.54 -1.61 15.67
C VAL A 120 -19.67 -2.49 15.17
N THR A 121 -19.33 -3.41 14.27
CA THR A 121 -20.23 -4.47 13.82
C THR A 121 -19.74 -5.77 14.43
N ALA A 122 -20.63 -6.48 15.11
CA ALA A 122 -20.35 -7.79 15.68
C ALA A 122 -21.51 -8.72 15.32
N ASP A 123 -21.18 -9.94 14.87
CA ASP A 123 -22.19 -10.88 14.39
C ASP A 123 -23.03 -11.46 15.54
N GLU A 124 -22.43 -11.62 16.72
CA GLU A 124 -23.09 -12.24 17.88
C GLU A 124 -23.20 -11.29 19.08
N LYS A 125 -22.08 -10.64 19.43
CA LYS A 125 -21.97 -9.89 20.69
C LYS A 125 -20.89 -8.83 20.66
N ALA A 126 -21.18 -7.66 21.24
CA ALA A 126 -20.18 -6.66 21.62
C ALA A 126 -20.09 -6.55 23.15
N LEU A 127 -18.88 -6.63 23.71
CA LEU A 127 -18.62 -6.54 25.16
C LEU A 127 -17.50 -5.53 25.44
N LEU A 128 -17.81 -4.49 26.22
CA LEU A 128 -16.84 -3.58 26.80
C LEU A 128 -16.75 -3.88 28.29
N ARG A 129 -15.57 -4.31 28.76
CA ARG A 129 -15.36 -4.73 30.16
C ARG A 129 -14.16 -4.02 30.77
N VAL A 130 -14.33 -3.62 32.03
CA VAL A 130 -13.26 -3.19 32.93
C VAL A 130 -13.40 -3.97 34.26
N PRO A 131 -12.40 -3.94 35.16
CA PRO A 131 -12.58 -4.49 36.50
C PRO A 131 -13.78 -3.83 37.20
N GLY A 132 -14.77 -4.65 37.58
CA GLY A 132 -15.97 -4.19 38.30
C GLY A 132 -17.12 -3.62 37.43
N ALA A 133 -16.97 -3.51 36.11
CA ALA A 133 -18.06 -3.02 35.25
C ALA A 133 -18.02 -3.62 33.84
N PHE A 134 -19.19 -3.75 33.22
CA PHE A 134 -19.29 -4.12 31.81
C PHE A 134 -20.54 -3.53 31.13
N LEU A 135 -20.42 -3.34 29.82
CA LEU A 135 -21.51 -3.09 28.89
C LEU A 135 -21.50 -4.21 27.85
N GLN A 136 -22.60 -4.93 27.75
CA GLN A 136 -22.79 -5.99 26.77
C GLN A 136 -23.98 -5.63 25.86
N VAL A 137 -23.79 -5.82 24.55
CA VAL A 137 -24.82 -5.65 23.54
C VAL A 137 -24.90 -6.94 22.73
N THR A 138 -26.10 -7.51 22.64
CA THR A 138 -26.45 -8.64 21.78
C THR A 138 -27.47 -8.18 20.73
N ALA A 139 -27.94 -9.11 19.89
CA ALA A 139 -29.00 -8.82 18.93
C ALA A 139 -30.32 -8.38 19.59
N THR A 140 -30.58 -8.79 20.82
CA THR A 140 -31.88 -8.59 21.51
C THR A 140 -31.79 -7.69 22.73
N GLU A 141 -30.61 -7.57 23.33
CA GLU A 141 -30.47 -7.05 24.69
C GLU A 141 -29.26 -6.12 24.83
N VAL A 142 -29.41 -5.15 25.73
CA VAL A 142 -28.31 -4.32 26.23
C VAL A 142 -28.24 -4.50 27.74
N GLU A 143 -27.14 -5.06 28.21
CA GLU A 143 -26.88 -5.31 29.63
C GLU A 143 -25.76 -4.38 30.13
N LEU A 144 -26.01 -3.71 31.25
CA LEU A 144 -25.06 -2.81 31.89
C LEU A 144 -24.93 -3.18 33.37
N TYR A 145 -23.71 -3.47 33.79
CA TYR A 145 -23.38 -3.72 35.20
C TYR A 145 -22.28 -2.75 35.64
N ALA A 146 -22.52 -2.03 36.73
CA ALA A 146 -21.56 -1.15 37.39
C ALA A 146 -22.05 -0.79 38.80
N ASP A 147 -21.14 -0.41 39.69
CA ASP A 147 -21.48 0.10 41.05
C ASP A 147 -22.34 1.37 40.99
N ARG A 148 -22.17 2.18 39.94
CA ARG A 148 -22.92 3.40 39.72
C ARG A 148 -23.13 3.64 38.23
N VAL A 149 -24.40 3.79 37.85
CA VAL A 149 -24.80 4.18 36.49
C VAL A 149 -25.30 5.63 36.51
N ILE A 150 -24.73 6.48 35.66
CA ILE A 150 -25.19 7.87 35.47
C ILE A 150 -25.78 7.98 34.08
N THR A 151 -27.09 8.17 33.99
CA THR A 151 -27.80 8.40 32.73
C THR A 151 -28.38 9.81 32.68
N ARG A 152 -28.48 10.37 31.48
CA ARG A 152 -29.17 11.66 31.28
C ARG A 152 -30.66 11.41 31.11
N ALA A 153 -31.48 12.09 31.91
CA ALA A 153 -32.93 11.94 31.91
C ALA A 153 -33.58 12.05 30.50
N ARG A 154 -33.07 12.97 29.66
CA ARG A 154 -33.54 13.14 28.28
C ARG A 154 -33.39 11.89 27.43
N GLU A 155 -32.29 11.14 27.61
CA GLU A 155 -32.02 9.93 26.83
C GLU A 155 -32.85 8.75 27.36
N VAL A 156 -33.02 8.66 28.68
CA VAL A 156 -33.91 7.66 29.30
C VAL A 156 -35.35 7.82 28.81
N ALA A 157 -35.86 9.06 28.76
CA ALA A 157 -37.20 9.34 28.26
C ALA A 157 -37.41 8.92 26.79
N LYS A 158 -36.39 9.10 25.93
CA LYS A 158 -36.46 8.64 24.54
C LYS A 158 -36.56 7.12 24.45
N VAL A 159 -35.72 6.41 25.20
CA VAL A 159 -35.73 4.94 25.21
C VAL A 159 -37.09 4.42 25.69
N LEU A 160 -37.60 4.96 26.80
CA LEU A 160 -38.92 4.58 27.33
C LEU A 160 -40.05 4.89 26.35
N ALA A 161 -40.05 6.06 25.71
CA ALA A 161 -41.06 6.43 24.74
C ALA A 161 -41.06 5.51 23.51
N THR A 162 -39.89 5.07 23.04
CA THR A 162 -39.79 4.09 21.94
C THR A 162 -40.37 2.74 22.33
N LEU A 163 -40.08 2.27 23.54
CA LEU A 163 -40.62 0.99 24.05
C LEU A 163 -42.15 1.03 24.22
N ILE A 164 -42.70 2.16 24.67
CA ILE A 164 -44.15 2.33 24.83
C ILE A 164 -44.85 2.40 23.47
N LYS A 165 -44.24 3.00 22.45
CA LYS A 165 -44.84 3.12 21.10
C LYS A 165 -44.82 1.83 20.28
N LEU A 166 -44.10 0.80 20.73
CA LEU A 166 -44.04 -0.52 20.09
C LEU A 166 -45.08 -1.51 20.66
N ASN A 167 -45.77 -1.13 21.73
CA ASN A 167 -46.94 -1.84 22.29
C ASN A 167 -48.23 -1.14 21.88
#